data_AF-L9VU58-F1
#
_entry.id   AF-L9VU58-F1
#
_cell.length_a   1.000
_cell.length_b   1.000
_cell.length_c   1.000
_cell.angle_alpha   90.00
_cell.angle_beta   90.00
_cell.angle_gamma   90.00
#
_symmetry.space_group_name_H-M   'P 1'
#
loop_
_entity.id
_entity.type
_entity.pdbx_description
1 polymer ?
#
loop_
_entity_poly.entity_id
_entity_poly.type
_entity_poly.pdbx_seq_one_letter_code
_entity_poly.pdbx_strand_id
1 'polypeptide(L)'
;MGAVAGCLSSSSPEPRAVDMYYPEPRVVDVDSEHQSGDRYDFTVEIENTGASGDVGTTLVWMDDQNDDPYDASTDAETSSERYFDADERREVTVTEEQPTDQEAYGFRVWAAEIGVEIENEGDDGRVDVRLLDGSEVVDDAELRLDADETTTFEFESDYAEAHPEELEIEVEAIE
;
A
#
# COMPACT_ATOMS: atom_id res chain seq x y z
N MET A 1 2.73 -5.79 -62.07
CA MET A 1 3.38 -5.35 -60.81
C MET A 1 2.27 -5.26 -59.78
N GLY A 2 2.08 -6.32 -59.00
CA GLY A 2 1.09 -6.36 -57.93
C GLY A 2 1.72 -5.82 -56.66
N ALA A 3 1.13 -4.77 -56.08
CA ALA A 3 1.50 -4.29 -54.77
C ALA A 3 0.98 -5.29 -53.74
N VAL A 4 1.90 -5.95 -53.04
CA VAL A 4 1.58 -6.72 -51.84
C VAL A 4 1.33 -5.67 -50.77
N ALA A 5 0.06 -5.48 -50.39
CA ALA A 5 -0.29 -4.73 -49.19
C ALA A 5 0.20 -5.54 -48.00
N GLY A 6 1.42 -5.25 -47.53
CA GLY A 6 1.86 -5.67 -46.22
C GLY A 6 0.95 -4.98 -45.22
N CYS A 7 0.09 -5.75 -44.54
CA CYS A 7 -0.40 -5.34 -43.24
C CYS A 7 0.84 -5.14 -42.37
N LEU A 8 1.25 -3.89 -42.20
CA LEU A 8 2.05 -3.52 -41.05
C LEU A 8 1.12 -3.78 -39.88
N SER A 9 1.26 -4.93 -39.23
CA SER A 9 0.82 -5.04 -37.84
C SER A 9 1.50 -3.88 -37.15
N SER A 10 0.72 -2.90 -36.69
CA SER A 10 1.21 -1.93 -35.73
C SER A 10 1.57 -2.75 -34.50
N SER A 11 2.84 -3.11 -34.45
CA SER A 11 3.53 -3.69 -33.32
C SER A 11 3.40 -2.71 -32.17
N SER A 12 2.47 -2.99 -31.26
CA SER A 12 2.17 -2.20 -30.07
C SER A 12 2.38 -3.10 -28.86
N PRO A 13 2.71 -2.53 -27.69
CA PRO A 13 2.73 -3.32 -26.46
C PRO A 13 1.32 -3.89 -26.21
N GLU A 14 1.28 -5.12 -25.70
CA GLU A 14 0.08 -5.83 -25.28
C GLU A 14 0.20 -6.11 -23.77
N PRO A 15 0.16 -5.06 -22.92
CA PRO A 15 0.38 -5.23 -21.49
C PRO A 15 -0.87 -5.77 -20.78
N ARG A 16 -0.65 -6.53 -19.72
CA ARG A 16 -1.68 -6.92 -18.75
C ARG A 16 -1.11 -6.98 -17.34
N ALA A 17 -1.92 -6.60 -16.35
CA ALA A 17 -1.66 -6.98 -14.97
C ALA A 17 -1.93 -8.48 -14.80
N VAL A 18 -0.99 -9.20 -14.19
CA VAL A 18 -1.06 -10.65 -13.98
C VAL A 18 -1.40 -10.96 -12.53
N ASP A 19 -0.77 -10.25 -11.60
CA ASP A 19 -0.92 -10.47 -10.16
C ASP A 19 -0.76 -9.15 -9.40
N MET A 20 -1.33 -9.08 -8.20
CA MET A 20 -1.25 -7.93 -7.30
C MET A 20 -0.93 -8.45 -5.90
N TYR A 21 0.07 -7.86 -5.27
CA TYR A 21 0.56 -8.27 -3.97
C TYR A 21 0.73 -7.05 -3.08
N TYR A 22 0.28 -7.19 -1.84
CA TYR A 22 0.36 -6.16 -0.83
C TYR A 22 0.44 -6.82 0.56
N PRO A 23 1.05 -6.14 1.55
CA PRO A 23 0.95 -6.56 2.93
C PRO A 23 -0.50 -6.56 3.43
N GLU A 24 -0.87 -7.54 4.24
CA GLU A 24 -2.16 -7.57 4.93
C GLU A 24 -1.90 -7.50 6.45
N PRO A 25 -1.51 -6.32 6.97
CA PRO A 25 -1.15 -6.16 8.37
C PRO A 25 -2.38 -6.21 9.27
N ARG A 26 -2.22 -6.82 10.44
CA ARG A 26 -3.25 -6.90 11.47
C ARG A 26 -2.64 -6.62 12.83
N VAL A 27 -3.33 -5.80 13.62
CA VAL A 27 -3.00 -5.61 15.03
C VAL A 27 -3.37 -6.88 15.81
N VAL A 28 -2.39 -7.45 16.50
CA VAL A 28 -2.56 -8.65 17.32
C VAL A 28 -2.70 -8.29 18.79
N ASP A 29 -1.85 -7.38 19.26
CA ASP A 29 -1.79 -6.96 20.65
C ASP A 29 -1.33 -5.50 20.73
N VAL A 30 -1.77 -4.80 21.77
CA VAL A 30 -1.39 -3.41 22.04
C VAL A 30 -1.12 -3.28 23.53
N ASP A 31 0.03 -2.72 23.88
CA ASP A 31 0.46 -2.51 25.26
C ASP A 31 1.05 -1.10 25.42
N SER A 32 1.14 -0.64 26.67
CA SER A 32 1.88 0.58 27.00
C SER A 32 2.62 0.47 28.32
N GLU A 33 3.86 0.94 28.32
CA GLU A 33 4.70 1.02 29.52
C GLU A 33 4.99 2.49 29.87
N HIS A 34 4.69 2.88 31.12
CA HIS A 34 5.03 4.21 31.61
C HIS A 34 6.53 4.35 31.81
N GLN A 35 7.10 5.39 31.20
CA GLN A 35 8.53 5.67 31.33
C GLN A 35 8.82 6.67 32.45
N SER A 36 8.61 7.97 32.19
CA SER A 36 8.93 9.04 33.13
C SER A 36 8.18 10.32 32.74
N GLY A 37 7.65 11.05 33.73
CA GLY A 37 6.80 12.21 33.46
C GLY A 37 5.50 11.78 32.79
N ASP A 38 5.13 12.44 31.70
CA ASP A 38 3.93 12.12 30.90
C ASP A 38 4.26 11.26 29.66
N ARG A 39 5.45 10.65 29.65
CA ARG A 39 5.97 9.86 28.52
C ARG A 39 5.76 8.36 28.71
N TYR A 40 5.34 7.70 27.63
CA TYR A 40 5.05 6.27 27.57
C TYR A 40 5.71 5.64 26.34
N ASP A 41 5.99 4.35 26.43
CA ASP A 41 6.25 3.50 25.27
C ASP A 41 4.95 2.80 24.90
N PHE A 42 4.41 3.12 23.72
CA PHE A 42 3.26 2.46 23.15
C PHE A 42 3.75 1.39 22.17
N THR A 43 3.42 0.14 22.43
CA THR A 43 3.86 -0.99 21.60
C THR A 43 2.66 -1.64 20.94
N VAL A 44 2.75 -1.84 19.63
CA VAL A 44 1.80 -2.63 18.86
C VAL A 44 2.50 -3.84 18.29
N GLU A 45 1.87 -5.00 18.44
CA GLU A 45 2.31 -6.21 17.76
C GLU A 45 1.51 -6.38 16.47
N ILE A 46 2.22 -6.43 15.35
CA ILE A 46 1.66 -6.49 14.00
C ILE A 46 2.02 -7.85 13.41
N GLU A 47 1.02 -8.52 12.82
CA GLU A 47 1.19 -9.72 12.00
C GLU A 47 0.84 -9.38 10.55
N ASN A 48 1.77 -9.61 9.62
CA ASN A 48 1.53 -9.49 8.19
C ASN A 48 1.04 -10.83 7.65
N THR A 49 -0.23 -10.87 7.23
CA THR A 49 -0.85 -12.08 6.67
C THR A 49 -0.82 -12.16 5.14
N GLY A 50 -0.32 -11.10 4.49
CA GLY A 50 -0.28 -10.93 3.05
C GLY A 50 1.12 -11.15 2.47
N ALA A 51 1.40 -10.48 1.36
CA ALA A 51 2.74 -10.49 0.76
C ALA A 51 3.74 -9.71 1.61
N SER A 52 5.04 -9.97 1.43
CA SER A 52 6.07 -9.13 2.05
C SER A 52 5.98 -7.70 1.52
N GLY A 53 6.23 -6.72 2.38
CA GLY A 53 6.30 -5.32 2.01
C GLY A 53 6.26 -4.37 3.20
N ASP A 54 6.26 -3.08 2.92
CA ASP A 54 6.19 -1.99 3.88
C ASP A 54 4.77 -1.86 4.45
N VAL A 55 4.71 -1.84 5.78
CA VAL A 55 3.49 -1.64 6.55
C VAL A 55 3.59 -0.29 7.23
N GLY A 56 2.58 0.55 6.99
CA GLY A 56 2.39 1.80 7.71
C GLY A 56 1.76 1.53 9.08
N THR A 57 2.19 2.28 10.08
CA THR A 57 1.68 2.21 11.46
C THR A 57 1.55 3.61 12.02
N THR A 58 0.37 3.95 12.53
CA THR A 58 0.08 5.26 13.15
C THR A 58 -0.45 5.07 14.55
N LEU A 59 0.21 5.68 15.54
CA LEU A 59 -0.35 5.89 16.87
C LEU A 59 -1.39 7.01 16.81
N VAL A 60 -2.61 6.73 17.25
CA VAL A 60 -3.72 7.69 17.32
C VAL A 60 -4.20 7.89 18.75
N TRP A 61 -4.56 9.12 19.12
CA TRP A 61 -5.17 9.44 20.41
C TRP A 61 -6.69 9.48 20.34
N MET A 62 -7.36 9.03 21.38
CA MET A 62 -8.82 8.91 21.41
C MET A 62 -9.39 9.47 22.72
N ASP A 63 -10.61 9.99 22.64
CA ASP A 63 -11.35 10.50 23.79
C ASP A 63 -11.85 9.35 24.68
N ASP A 64 -12.28 8.21 24.11
CA ASP A 64 -12.74 7.03 24.86
C ASP A 64 -12.04 5.74 24.39
N GLN A 65 -11.83 4.80 25.32
CA GLN A 65 -11.21 3.50 25.02
C GLN A 65 -12.04 2.58 24.12
N ASN A 66 -13.33 2.89 23.93
CA ASN A 66 -14.23 2.16 23.05
C ASN A 66 -14.37 2.81 21.67
N ASP A 67 -13.71 3.95 21.44
CA ASP A 67 -13.67 4.57 20.12
C ASP A 67 -12.87 3.67 19.16
N ASP A 68 -13.29 3.71 17.89
CA ASP A 68 -12.60 2.98 16.86
C ASP A 68 -11.34 3.75 16.42
N PRO A 69 -10.16 3.12 16.45
CA PRO A 69 -8.93 3.81 16.11
C PRO A 69 -8.93 4.28 14.65
N TYR A 70 -9.68 3.65 13.74
CA TYR A 70 -9.77 4.08 12.33
C TYR A 70 -10.77 5.24 12.13
N ASP A 71 -11.71 5.47 13.04
CA ASP A 71 -12.64 6.62 13.00
C ASP A 71 -12.12 7.84 13.79
N ALA A 72 -11.11 7.65 14.63
CA ALA A 72 -10.57 8.70 15.51
C ALA A 72 -10.05 9.93 14.73
N SER A 73 -10.81 11.02 14.72
CA SER A 73 -10.36 12.31 14.17
C SER A 73 -9.41 13.00 15.17
N THR A 74 -8.11 12.77 15.04
CA THR A 74 -7.10 13.33 15.95
C THR A 74 -6.04 14.12 15.19
N ASP A 75 -5.72 15.33 15.67
CA ASP A 75 -4.70 16.22 15.10
C ASP A 75 -3.25 15.82 15.48
N ALA A 76 -3.09 14.82 16.34
CA ALA A 76 -1.80 14.40 16.88
C ALA A 76 -1.60 12.91 16.59
N GLU A 77 -0.76 12.62 15.59
CA GLU A 77 -0.45 11.26 15.19
C GLU A 77 1.06 11.09 15.01
N THR A 78 1.55 9.88 15.26
CA THR A 78 2.93 9.51 14.97
C THR A 78 2.92 8.28 14.08
N SER A 79 3.34 8.49 12.83
CA SER A 79 3.33 7.47 11.79
C SER A 79 4.74 6.95 11.54
N SER A 80 4.87 5.67 11.21
CA SER A 80 6.11 5.05 10.78
C SER A 80 5.82 3.91 9.82
N GLU A 81 6.73 3.70 8.87
CA GLU A 81 6.67 2.61 7.91
C GLU A 81 7.82 1.65 8.17
N ARG A 82 7.55 0.35 8.07
CA ARG A 82 8.58 -0.69 8.16
C ARG A 82 8.25 -1.89 7.29
N TYR A 83 9.29 -2.48 6.73
CA TYR A 83 9.21 -3.74 6.01
C TYR A 83 8.87 -4.93 6.92
N PHE A 84 7.90 -5.73 6.48
CA PHE A 84 7.52 -7.02 7.03
C PHE A 84 7.69 -8.11 5.97
N ASP A 85 8.30 -9.24 6.35
CA ASP A 85 8.19 -10.45 5.54
C ASP A 85 6.74 -10.99 5.58
N ALA A 86 6.37 -11.80 4.57
CA ALA A 86 5.13 -12.57 4.61
C ALA A 86 5.10 -13.49 5.85
N ASP A 87 3.95 -13.57 6.52
CA ASP A 87 3.74 -14.26 7.79
C ASP A 87 4.61 -13.74 8.96
N GLU A 88 5.27 -12.58 8.81
CA GLU A 88 6.06 -12.00 9.89
C GLU A 88 5.16 -11.41 10.98
N ARG A 89 5.54 -11.66 12.23
CA ARG A 89 4.99 -10.99 13.41
C ARG A 89 6.08 -10.21 14.13
N ARG A 90 5.83 -8.93 14.39
CA ARG A 90 6.83 -8.02 14.97
C ARG A 90 6.18 -6.97 15.85
N GLU A 91 6.86 -6.62 16.93
CA GLU A 91 6.52 -5.48 17.78
C GLU A 91 7.09 -4.17 17.22
N VAL A 92 6.27 -3.12 17.21
CA VAL A 92 6.62 -1.76 16.86
C VAL A 92 6.33 -0.87 18.07
N THR A 93 7.36 -0.18 18.56
CA THR A 93 7.27 0.70 19.73
C THR A 93 7.43 2.16 19.32
N VAL A 94 6.53 3.01 19.81
CA VAL A 94 6.52 4.46 19.64
C VAL A 94 6.59 5.11 21.02
N THR A 95 7.58 5.99 21.24
CA THR A 95 7.80 6.65 22.53
C THR A 95 7.33 8.11 22.49
N GLU A 96 6.12 8.36 22.98
CA GLU A 96 5.45 9.67 22.90
C GLU A 96 4.92 10.16 24.26
N GLU A 97 4.62 11.45 24.34
CA GLU A 97 3.96 12.07 25.50
C GLU A 97 2.44 12.02 25.29
N GLN A 98 1.70 11.48 26.27
CA GLN A 98 0.24 11.42 26.17
C GLN A 98 -0.36 12.83 26.29
N PRO A 99 -1.17 13.29 25.32
CA PRO A 99 -1.90 14.54 25.43
C PRO A 99 -2.79 14.56 26.67
N THR A 100 -2.82 15.69 27.37
CA THR A 100 -3.56 15.81 28.64
C THR A 100 -5.07 15.67 28.50
N ASP A 101 -5.57 15.82 27.29
CA ASP A 101 -6.99 15.92 26.95
C ASP A 101 -7.54 14.58 26.44
N GLN A 102 -6.67 13.60 26.20
CA GLN A 102 -7.00 12.31 25.59
C GLN A 102 -6.95 11.19 26.63
N GLU A 103 -8.02 10.40 26.72
CA GLU A 103 -8.17 9.36 27.74
C GLU A 103 -7.74 7.96 27.22
N ALA A 104 -7.55 7.81 25.90
CA ALA A 104 -7.20 6.55 25.25
C ALA A 104 -6.25 6.73 24.06
N TYR A 105 -5.75 5.60 23.55
CA TYR A 105 -4.91 5.52 22.36
C TYR A 105 -5.19 4.23 21.59
N GLY A 106 -4.82 4.20 20.31
CA GLY A 106 -4.91 3.04 19.45
C GLY A 106 -3.87 3.07 18.34
N PHE A 107 -3.83 2.02 17.53
CA PHE A 107 -2.95 1.94 16.37
C PHE A 107 -3.76 1.66 15.11
N ARG A 108 -3.45 2.40 14.05
CA ARG A 108 -3.84 2.09 12.68
C ARG A 108 -2.68 1.39 12.00
N VAL A 109 -2.97 0.35 11.24
CA VAL A 109 -2.00 -0.33 10.37
C VAL A 109 -2.59 -0.48 8.98
N TRP A 110 -1.76 -0.32 7.96
CA TRP A 110 -2.16 -0.40 6.55
C TRP A 110 -0.98 -0.85 5.68
N ALA A 111 -1.27 -1.35 4.48
CA ALA A 111 -0.26 -1.57 3.45
C ALA A 111 0.29 -0.22 3.01
N ALA A 112 1.60 0.02 3.10
CA ALA A 112 2.22 1.27 2.60
C ALA A 112 2.65 1.15 1.13
N GLU A 113 2.57 -0.06 0.57
CA GLU A 113 2.88 -0.34 -0.82
C GLU A 113 1.91 -1.36 -1.42
N ILE A 114 1.69 -1.23 -2.73
CA ILE A 114 0.97 -2.20 -3.55
C ILE A 114 1.82 -2.53 -4.76
N GLY A 115 2.28 -3.77 -4.83
CA GLY A 115 3.02 -4.28 -5.97
C GLY A 115 2.10 -4.94 -7.00
N VAL A 116 2.43 -4.75 -8.27
CA VAL A 116 1.76 -5.37 -9.41
C VAL A 116 2.78 -6.06 -10.31
N GLU A 117 2.45 -7.26 -10.78
CA GLU A 117 3.18 -7.93 -11.85
C GLU A 117 2.52 -7.60 -13.18
N ILE A 118 3.29 -7.04 -14.11
CA ILE A 118 2.84 -6.62 -15.43
C ILE A 118 3.60 -7.40 -16.49
N GLU A 119 2.87 -8.04 -17.40
CA GLU A 119 3.42 -8.79 -18.52
C GLU A 119 3.07 -8.09 -19.83
N ASN A 120 4.06 -7.91 -20.71
CA ASN A 120 3.90 -7.43 -22.08
C ASN A 120 4.13 -8.58 -23.07
N GLU A 121 3.06 -9.12 -23.64
CA GLU A 121 3.13 -10.16 -24.67
C GLU A 121 3.32 -9.57 -26.10
N GLY A 122 3.35 -8.24 -26.21
CA GLY A 122 3.46 -7.51 -27.47
C GLY A 122 4.87 -6.99 -27.75
N ASP A 123 4.97 -5.95 -28.60
CA ASP A 123 6.23 -5.30 -28.92
C ASP A 123 6.67 -4.30 -27.82
N ASP A 124 7.89 -3.77 -27.92
CA ASP A 124 8.39 -2.77 -26.97
C ASP A 124 7.57 -1.47 -27.05
N GLY A 125 7.32 -0.85 -25.90
CA GLY A 125 6.50 0.34 -25.87
C GLY A 125 6.34 0.96 -24.49
N ARG A 126 5.53 2.02 -24.45
CA ARG A 126 5.13 2.68 -23.20
C ARG A 126 3.74 2.22 -22.81
N VAL A 127 3.54 2.08 -21.52
CA VAL A 127 2.28 1.66 -20.93
C VAL A 127 1.96 2.58 -19.76
N ASP A 128 0.68 2.86 -19.58
CA ASP A 128 0.14 3.56 -18.44
C ASP A 128 -0.44 2.52 -17.48
N VAL A 129 -0.03 2.57 -16.22
CA VAL A 129 -0.48 1.68 -15.14
C VAL A 129 -1.23 2.54 -14.15
N ARG A 130 -2.50 2.21 -13.88
CA ARG A 130 -3.35 2.95 -12.95
C ARG A 130 -3.86 2.04 -11.85
N LEU A 131 -3.80 2.54 -10.62
CA LEU A 131 -4.45 1.97 -9.47
C LEU A 131 -5.78 2.69 -9.26
N LEU A 132 -6.88 1.93 -9.27
CA LEU A 132 -8.23 2.46 -9.23
C LEU A 132 -8.94 2.07 -7.92
N ASP A 133 -9.66 3.02 -7.33
CA ASP A 133 -10.70 2.76 -6.32
C ASP A 133 -12.08 2.97 -6.98
N GLY A 134 -12.68 1.85 -7.42
CA GLY A 134 -13.87 1.84 -8.25
C GLY A 134 -13.69 2.54 -9.61
N SER A 135 -13.96 3.85 -9.68
CA SER A 135 -13.77 4.64 -10.91
C SER A 135 -12.81 5.80 -10.76
N GLU A 136 -12.29 6.01 -9.56
CA GLU A 136 -11.33 7.05 -9.26
C GLU A 136 -9.90 6.52 -9.44
N VAL A 137 -9.05 7.28 -10.11
CA VAL A 137 -7.61 6.97 -10.20
C VAL A 137 -6.98 7.45 -8.91
N VAL A 138 -6.46 6.51 -8.11
CA VAL A 138 -5.80 6.77 -6.84
C VAL A 138 -4.31 7.03 -7.07
N ASP A 139 -3.71 6.30 -8.00
CA ASP A 139 -2.32 6.50 -8.40
C ASP A 139 -2.10 6.04 -9.85
N ASP A 140 -1.09 6.59 -10.53
CA ASP A 140 -0.74 6.25 -11.91
C ASP A 140 0.75 6.39 -12.21
N ALA A 141 1.24 5.57 -13.14
CA ALA A 141 2.61 5.62 -13.62
C ALA A 141 2.74 5.24 -15.09
N GLU A 142 3.62 5.95 -15.80
CA GLU A 142 4.09 5.56 -17.13
C GLU A 142 5.31 4.64 -17.00
N LEU A 143 5.25 3.45 -17.57
CA LEU A 143 6.36 2.51 -17.68
C LEU A 143 6.77 2.30 -19.14
N ARG A 144 8.03 1.94 -19.35
CA ARG A 144 8.50 1.40 -20.63
C ARG A 144 8.76 -0.09 -20.45
N LEU A 145 8.07 -0.90 -21.24
CA LEU A 145 8.22 -2.36 -21.24
C LEU A 145 8.92 -2.82 -22.52
N ASP A 146 9.85 -3.75 -22.38
CA ASP A 146 10.42 -4.46 -23.51
C ASP A 146 9.42 -5.52 -24.04
N ALA A 147 9.66 -6.02 -25.25
CA ALA A 147 8.86 -7.11 -25.82
C ALA A 147 9.05 -8.41 -25.03
N ASP A 148 7.96 -9.14 -24.80
CA ASP A 148 7.95 -10.40 -24.03
C ASP A 148 8.52 -10.25 -22.59
N GLU A 149 8.36 -9.07 -21.98
CA GLU A 149 8.85 -8.77 -20.63
C GLU A 149 7.78 -8.98 -19.55
N THR A 150 8.20 -9.48 -18.39
CA THR A 150 7.43 -9.41 -17.14
C THR A 150 8.20 -8.54 -16.16
N THR A 151 7.53 -7.53 -15.59
CA THR A 151 8.11 -6.63 -14.60
C THR A 151 7.22 -6.47 -13.38
N THR A 152 7.86 -6.13 -12.26
CA THR A 152 7.20 -5.71 -11.02
C THR A 152 7.20 -4.19 -10.99
N PHE A 153 6.06 -3.59 -10.65
CA PHE A 153 5.93 -2.17 -10.33
C PHE A 153 5.25 -2.00 -8.97
N GLU A 154 5.69 -1.02 -8.20
CA GLU A 154 5.22 -0.77 -6.83
C GLU A 154 4.62 0.64 -6.77
N PHE A 155 3.38 0.73 -6.30
CA PHE A 155 2.74 1.99 -5.92
C PHE A 155 3.03 2.25 -4.44
N GLU A 156 3.58 3.42 -4.13
CA GLU A 156 3.88 3.87 -2.77
C GLU A 156 2.86 4.95 -2.36
N SER A 157 1.96 4.66 -1.41
CA SER A 157 0.97 5.64 -0.95
C SER A 157 0.49 5.36 0.47
N ASP A 158 -0.22 6.34 1.04
CA ASP A 158 -0.94 6.15 2.30
C ASP A 158 -2.29 5.51 2.02
N TYR A 159 -2.33 4.18 2.05
CA TYR A 159 -3.56 3.39 1.87
C TYR A 159 -4.32 3.18 3.19
N ALA A 160 -4.16 4.07 4.17
CA ALA A 160 -4.78 3.91 5.49
C ALA A 160 -6.32 3.90 5.44
N GLU A 161 -6.90 4.57 4.44
CA GLU A 161 -8.34 4.62 4.18
C GLU A 161 -8.79 3.73 3.02
N ALA A 162 -7.85 3.17 2.25
CA ALA A 162 -8.16 2.29 1.13
C ALA A 162 -8.24 0.83 1.60
N HIS A 163 -9.17 0.07 1.01
CA HIS A 163 -9.23 -1.38 1.17
C HIS A 163 -8.48 -2.00 -0.01
N PRO A 164 -7.25 -2.51 0.15
CA PRO A 164 -6.46 -2.98 -0.99
C PRO A 164 -7.14 -4.11 -1.77
N GLU A 165 -8.00 -4.90 -1.13
CA GLU A 165 -8.83 -5.91 -1.81
C GLU A 165 -9.92 -5.35 -2.74
N GLU A 166 -10.25 -4.06 -2.64
CA GLU A 166 -11.23 -3.36 -3.49
C GLU A 166 -10.57 -2.59 -4.63
N LEU A 167 -9.24 -2.47 -4.63
CA LEU A 167 -8.50 -1.76 -5.66
C LEU A 167 -8.37 -2.59 -6.93
N GLU A 168 -8.39 -1.90 -8.08
CA GLU A 168 -8.26 -2.51 -9.40
C GLU A 168 -7.03 -1.94 -10.12
N ILE A 169 -6.32 -2.79 -10.86
CA ILE A 169 -5.25 -2.35 -11.76
C ILE A 169 -5.77 -2.27 -13.19
N GLU A 170 -5.59 -1.10 -13.81
CA GLU A 170 -5.74 -0.90 -15.24
C GLU A 170 -4.36 -0.70 -15.88
N VAL A 171 -4.08 -1.43 -16.97
CA VAL A 171 -2.85 -1.26 -17.76
C VAL A 171 -3.20 -1.04 -19.21
N GLU A 172 -2.75 0.08 -19.79
CA GLU A 172 -3.05 0.45 -21.16
C GLU A 172 -1.76 0.79 -21.94
N ALA A 173 -1.69 0.36 -23.20
CA ALA A 173 -0.66 0.82 -24.12
C ALA A 173 -0.85 2.30 -24.49
N ILE A 174 0.22 3.09 -24.52
CA ILE A 174 0.18 4.49 -24.92
C ILE A 174 1.11 4.78 -26.12
N GLU A 175 0.61 5.59 -27.06
CA GLU A 175 1.27 5.91 -28.35
C GLU A 175 2.53 6.80 -28.23
#